data_AF-A0A0K8T6D8-F1
#
_entry.id   AF-A0A0K8T6D8-F1
#
_cell.length_a   1.000
_cell.length_b   1.000
_cell.length_c   1.000
_cell.angle_alpha   90.00
_cell.angle_beta   90.00
_cell.angle_gamma   90.00
#
_symmetry.space_group_name_H-M   'P 1'
#
loop_
_entity.id
_entity.type
_entity.pdbx_description
1 polymer ?
#
loop_
_entity_poly.entity_id
_entity_poly.type
_entity_poly.pdbx_seq_one_letter_code
_entity_poly.pdbx_strand_id
1 'polypeptide(L)'
;LTKAFTVMLLGTFAGFSVLLPGMYIINGQFFAPQRSDGIITGIPCVIWFPASVDEEWIVVVRVVLLVMEEYAAFTVVAFVIGQQTSAICIGHTLLYEFKVLALTMNKVERRASRLTTGKYAGRGIHIKSEKQMRENLTLCLKDSVKHHDILLDV
;
A
#
# COMPACT_ATOMS: atom_id res chain seq x y z
N LEU A 1 -1.52 13.83 0.59
CA LEU A 1 -2.82 13.11 0.60
C LEU A 1 -2.75 11.82 1.42
N THR A 2 -1.83 10.90 1.10
CA THR A 2 -1.65 9.62 1.81
C THR A 2 -1.41 9.76 3.31
N LYS A 3 -0.50 10.64 3.76
CA LYS A 3 -0.24 10.85 5.20
C LYS A 3 -1.48 11.32 5.98
N ALA A 4 -2.22 12.29 5.43
CA ALA A 4 -3.43 12.81 6.06
C ALA A 4 -4.56 11.77 6.09
N PHE A 5 -4.68 10.97 5.03
CA PHE A 5 -5.64 9.87 4.98
C PHE A 5 -5.32 8.77 6.00
N THR A 6 -4.07 8.35 6.12
CA THR A 6 -3.65 7.34 7.11
C THR A 6 -3.85 7.83 8.55
N VAL A 7 -3.50 9.09 8.83
CA VAL A 7 -3.71 9.70 10.16
C VAL A 7 -5.19 9.81 10.50
N MET A 8 -6.02 10.22 9.53
CA MET A 8 -7.47 10.27 9.71
C MET A 8 -8.03 8.87 10.03
N LEU A 9 -7.64 7.84 9.26
CA LEU A 9 -8.14 6.48 9.42
C LEU A 9 -7.74 5.84 10.76
N LEU A 10 -6.49 6.07 11.21
CA LEU A 10 -6.03 5.66 12.53
C LEU A 10 -6.76 6.41 13.64
N GLY A 11 -7.02 7.71 13.45
CA GLY A 11 -7.78 8.53 14.39
C GLY A 11 -9.22 8.06 14.55
N THR A 12 -9.91 7.73 13.45
CA THR A 12 -11.26 7.17 13.52
C THR A 12 -11.27 5.81 14.19
N PHE A 13 -10.31 4.94 13.87
CA PHE A 13 -10.21 3.62 14.49
C PHE A 13 -9.98 3.72 16.01
N ALA A 14 -9.01 4.53 16.44
CA ALA A 14 -8.77 4.78 17.86
C ALA A 14 -9.99 5.38 18.58
N GLY A 15 -10.75 6.24 17.89
CA GLY A 15 -12.02 6.77 18.40
C GLY A 15 -13.06 5.67 18.62
N PHE A 16 -13.28 4.80 17.62
CA PHE A 16 -14.25 3.71 17.73
C PHE A 16 -13.86 2.66 18.78
N SER A 17 -12.56 2.33 18.90
CA SER A 17 -12.02 1.42 19.92
C SER A 17 -12.27 1.87 21.36
N VAL A 18 -12.43 3.17 21.61
CA VAL A 18 -12.73 3.68 22.96
C VAL A 18 -14.23 3.92 23.14
N LEU A 19 -14.90 4.42 22.09
CA LEU A 19 -16.32 4.76 22.15
C LEU A 19 -17.21 3.53 22.27
N LEU A 20 -16.94 2.44 21.54
CA LEU A 20 -17.80 1.25 21.59
C LEU A 20 -17.81 0.60 22.97
N PRO A 21 -16.65 0.29 23.59
CA PRO A 21 -16.63 -0.27 24.94
C PRO A 21 -17.25 0.70 25.95
N GLY A 22 -16.99 2.00 25.81
CA GLY A 22 -17.59 3.05 26.64
C GLY A 22 -19.13 3.04 26.60
N MET A 23 -19.74 2.89 25.41
CA MET A 23 -21.19 2.79 25.28
C MET A 23 -21.76 1.53 25.95
N TYR A 24 -21.08 0.38 25.83
CA TYR A 24 -21.52 -0.86 26.47
C TYR A 24 -21.46 -0.80 28.00
N ILE A 25 -20.48 -0.07 28.54
CA ILE A 25 -20.37 0.23 29.98
C ILE A 25 -21.50 1.18 30.42
N ILE A 26 -21.73 2.27 29.69
CA ILE A 26 -22.78 3.27 30.00
C ILE A 26 -24.18 2.65 29.94
N ASN A 27 -24.43 1.76 28.97
CA ASN A 27 -25.71 1.09 28.81
C ASN A 27 -25.93 -0.06 29.81
N GLY A 28 -24.98 -0.33 30.72
CA GLY A 28 -25.07 -1.40 31.71
C GLY A 28 -24.97 -2.82 31.15
N GLN A 29 -24.87 -2.98 29.83
CA GLN A 29 -24.76 -4.28 29.16
C GLN A 29 -23.47 -5.01 29.55
N PHE A 30 -22.41 -4.27 29.86
CA PHE A 30 -21.15 -4.83 30.34
C PHE A 30 -21.27 -5.59 31.67
N PHE A 31 -22.25 -5.24 32.50
CA PHE A 31 -22.46 -5.85 33.83
C PHE A 31 -23.64 -6.85 33.87
N ALA A 32 -24.29 -7.12 32.74
CA ALA A 32 -25.40 -8.07 32.69
C ALA A 32 -24.95 -9.48 33.12
N PRO A 33 -25.78 -10.30 33.79
CA PRO A 33 -25.41 -11.66 34.17
C PRO A 33 -25.08 -12.55 32.95
N GLN A 34 -24.22 -13.57 33.13
CA GLN A 34 -23.88 -14.49 32.06
C GLN A 34 -25.09 -15.34 31.68
N ARG A 35 -25.34 -15.53 30.38
CA ARG A 35 -26.39 -16.44 29.92
C ARG A 35 -26.02 -17.89 30.23
N SER A 36 -27.03 -18.73 30.46
CA SER A 36 -26.88 -20.16 30.77
C SER A 36 -26.28 -20.99 29.62
N ASP A 37 -26.21 -20.44 28.40
CA ASP A 37 -25.62 -21.06 27.21
C ASP A 37 -24.11 -20.76 27.05
N GLY A 38 -23.51 -20.01 27.99
CA GLY A 38 -22.09 -19.63 27.95
C GLY A 38 -21.76 -18.49 26.99
N ILE A 39 -22.78 -17.85 26.40
CA ILE A 39 -22.59 -16.72 25.48
C ILE A 39 -22.43 -15.42 26.27
N ILE A 40 -21.38 -14.65 25.93
CA ILE A 40 -21.11 -13.35 26.53
C ILE A 40 -21.57 -12.26 25.55
N THR A 41 -22.60 -11.50 25.93
CA THR A 41 -23.19 -10.41 25.13
C THR A 41 -22.82 -9.01 25.62
N GLY A 42 -22.04 -8.92 26.71
CA GLY A 42 -21.63 -7.65 27.34
C GLY A 42 -20.38 -7.00 26.73
N ILE A 43 -19.90 -7.52 25.61
CA ILE A 43 -18.75 -7.02 24.85
C ILE A 43 -19.18 -6.77 23.39
N PRO A 44 -18.48 -5.89 22.65
CA PRO A 44 -18.84 -5.53 21.28
C PRO A 44 -19.03 -6.72 20.35
N CYS A 45 -18.15 -7.72 20.42
CA CYS A 45 -18.33 -8.97 19.70
C CYS A 45 -18.90 -10.06 20.62
N VAL A 46 -20.04 -10.62 20.24
CA VAL A 46 -20.66 -11.73 20.99
C VAL A 46 -19.80 -12.99 20.84
N ILE A 47 -19.17 -13.43 21.92
CA ILE A 47 -18.27 -14.59 21.92
C ILE A 47 -18.85 -15.67 22.84
N TRP A 48 -18.75 -16.92 22.39
CA TRP A 48 -19.02 -18.08 23.23
C TRP A 48 -17.79 -18.40 24.09
N PHE A 49 -17.99 -18.48 25.41
CA PHE A 49 -16.92 -18.81 26.35
C PHE A 49 -17.26 -20.14 27.06
N PRO A 50 -16.44 -21.18 26.90
CA PRO A 50 -16.78 -22.55 27.34
C PRO A 50 -16.77 -22.75 28.85
N ALA A 51 -16.09 -21.90 29.63
CA ALA A 51 -15.99 -22.07 31.07
C ALA A 51 -17.13 -21.34 31.78
N SER A 52 -17.78 -22.03 32.73
CA SER A 52 -18.67 -21.41 33.71
C SER A 52 -17.81 -20.54 34.61
N VAL A 53 -18.01 -19.23 34.55
CA VAL A 53 -17.27 -18.27 35.37
C VAL A 53 -18.17 -17.84 36.52
N ASP A 54 -17.65 -17.90 37.75
CA ASP A 54 -18.37 -17.39 38.91
C ASP A 54 -18.73 -15.91 38.72
N GLU A 55 -19.83 -15.45 39.32
CA GLU A 55 -20.30 -14.06 39.19
C GLU A 55 -19.25 -13.02 39.62
N GLU A 56 -18.31 -13.39 40.50
CA GLU A 56 -17.20 -12.52 40.93
C GLU A 56 -16.13 -12.34 39.85
N TRP A 57 -15.92 -13.36 39.00
CA TRP A 57 -14.86 -13.37 37.98
C TRP A 57 -15.34 -12.99 36.58
N ILE A 58 -16.66 -12.97 36.33
CA ILE A 58 -17.23 -12.69 35.01
C ILE A 58 -16.81 -11.33 34.47
N VAL A 59 -16.67 -10.33 35.34
CA VAL A 59 -16.23 -8.98 34.97
C VAL A 59 -14.78 -9.00 34.49
N VAL A 60 -13.90 -9.71 35.19
CA VAL A 60 -12.48 -9.85 34.81
C VAL A 60 -12.35 -10.56 33.47
N VAL A 61 -13.09 -11.64 33.27
CA VAL A 61 -13.10 -12.38 32.00
C VAL A 61 -13.57 -11.50 30.84
N ARG A 62 -14.61 -10.68 31.06
CA ARG A 62 -15.08 -9.71 30.04
C ARG A 62 -14.04 -8.65 29.71
N VAL A 63 -13.34 -8.10 30.70
CA VAL A 63 -12.25 -7.15 30.47
C VAL A 63 -11.15 -7.80 29.64
N VAL A 64 -10.75 -9.03 29.97
CA VAL A 64 -9.71 -9.76 29.22
C VAL A 64 -10.15 -10.03 27.78
N LEU A 65 -11.39 -10.50 27.57
CA LEU A 65 -11.93 -10.75 26.23
C LEU A 65 -12.01 -9.46 25.41
N LEU A 66 -12.43 -8.35 26.04
CA LEU A 66 -12.47 -7.04 25.42
C LEU A 66 -11.07 -6.57 24.98
N VAL A 67 -10.05 -6.73 25.83
CA VAL A 67 -8.66 -6.39 25.50
C VAL A 67 -8.13 -7.27 24.35
N MET A 68 -8.44 -8.57 24.37
CA MET A 68 -8.05 -9.46 23.26
C MET A 68 -8.74 -9.07 21.95
N GLU A 69 -10.02 -8.71 22.00
CA GLU A 69 -10.80 -8.25 20.86
C GLU A 69 -10.20 -6.96 20.28
N GLU A 70 -9.96 -5.95 21.10
CA GLU A 70 -9.35 -4.69 20.69
C GLU A 70 -7.95 -4.90 20.09
N TYR A 71 -7.13 -5.76 20.71
CA TYR A 71 -5.82 -6.11 20.18
C TYR A 71 -5.91 -6.80 18.81
N ALA A 72 -6.82 -7.76 18.65
CA ALA A 72 -7.04 -8.45 17.39
C ALA A 72 -7.55 -7.50 16.30
N ALA A 73 -8.55 -6.67 16.62
CA ALA A 73 -9.10 -5.68 15.71
C ALA A 73 -8.03 -4.68 15.26
N PHE A 74 -7.25 -4.13 16.20
CA PHE A 74 -6.14 -3.22 15.90
C PHE A 74 -5.10 -3.88 15.00
N THR A 75 -4.71 -5.12 15.30
CA THR A 75 -3.71 -5.84 14.52
C THR A 75 -4.17 -6.07 13.08
N VAL A 76 -5.43 -6.48 12.89
CA VAL A 76 -6.01 -6.69 11.55
C VAL A 76 -6.06 -5.38 10.77
N VAL A 77 -6.55 -4.30 11.40
CA VAL A 77 -6.66 -2.99 10.74
C VAL A 77 -5.28 -2.43 10.40
N ALA A 78 -4.34 -2.46 11.32
CA ALA A 78 -2.97 -2.03 11.09
C ALA A 78 -2.30 -2.82 9.96
N PHE A 79 -2.52 -4.14 9.91
CA PHE A 79 -1.99 -4.99 8.85
C PHE A 79 -2.58 -4.62 7.48
N VAL A 80 -3.91 -4.50 7.37
CA VAL A 80 -4.58 -4.14 6.12
C VAL A 80 -4.12 -2.77 5.63
N ILE A 81 -4.11 -1.76 6.50
CA ILE A 81 -3.64 -0.40 6.15
C ILE A 81 -2.16 -0.43 5.72
N GLY A 82 -1.33 -1.19 6.42
CA GLY A 82 0.10 -1.34 6.11
C GLY A 82 0.31 -1.94 4.73
N GLN A 83 -0.42 -3.00 4.38
CA GLN A 83 -0.36 -3.65 3.07
C GLN A 83 -0.83 -2.69 1.96
N GLN A 84 -1.98 -2.04 2.13
CA GLN A 84 -2.53 -1.11 1.15
C GLN A 84 -1.60 0.09 0.91
N THR A 85 -1.04 0.65 1.99
CA THR A 85 -0.10 1.78 1.89
C THR A 85 1.17 1.37 1.15
N SER A 86 1.72 0.19 1.47
CA SER A 86 2.91 -0.35 0.79
C SER A 86 2.66 -0.54 -0.70
N ALA A 87 1.52 -1.14 -1.06
CA ALA A 87 1.12 -1.33 -2.46
C ALA A 87 1.01 0.00 -3.22
N ILE A 88 0.39 1.02 -2.61
CA ILE A 88 0.28 2.36 -3.21
C ILE A 88 1.67 2.99 -3.40
N CYS A 89 2.57 2.90 -2.40
CA CYS A 89 3.92 3.43 -2.50
C CYS A 89 4.73 2.75 -3.62
N ILE A 90 4.65 1.42 -3.71
CA ILE A 90 5.30 0.66 -4.80
C ILE A 90 4.71 1.08 -6.15
N GLY A 91 3.38 1.14 -6.27
CA GLY A 91 2.70 1.55 -7.50
C GLY A 91 3.10 2.96 -7.95
N HIS A 92 3.19 3.91 -7.01
CA HIS A 92 3.63 5.28 -7.31
C HIS A 92 5.10 5.32 -7.77
N THR A 93 5.96 4.52 -7.17
CA THR A 93 7.37 4.41 -7.56
C THR A 93 7.49 3.83 -8.97
N LEU A 94 6.78 2.75 -9.28
CA LEU A 94 6.77 2.16 -10.62
C LEU A 94 6.23 3.14 -11.67
N LEU A 95 5.17 3.88 -11.38
CA LEU A 95 4.65 4.92 -12.27
C LEU A 95 5.69 6.01 -12.56
N TYR A 96 6.44 6.42 -11.54
CA TYR A 96 7.53 7.38 -11.70
C TYR A 96 8.63 6.82 -12.60
N GLU A 97 9.08 5.60 -12.35
CA GLU A 97 10.10 4.92 -13.17
C GLU A 97 9.65 4.76 -14.62
N PHE A 98 8.41 4.34 -14.87
CA PHE A 98 7.87 4.25 -16.23
C PHE A 98 7.80 5.60 -16.93
N LYS A 99 7.48 6.68 -16.21
CA LYS A 99 7.49 8.03 -16.78
C LYS A 99 8.90 8.48 -17.15
N VAL A 100 9.88 8.20 -16.30
CA VAL A 100 11.30 8.48 -16.58
C VAL A 100 11.77 7.65 -17.78
N LEU A 101 11.42 6.37 -17.83
CA LEU A 101 11.73 5.48 -18.95
C LEU A 101 11.14 6.01 -20.27
N ALA A 102 9.86 6.40 -20.28
CA ALA A 102 9.21 6.96 -21.47
C ALA A 102 9.89 8.24 -21.96
N LEU A 103 10.26 9.15 -21.05
CA LEU A 103 11.01 10.36 -21.40
C LEU A 103 12.39 10.04 -21.97
N THR A 104 13.07 9.04 -21.40
CA THR A 104 14.38 8.57 -21.87
C THR A 104 14.26 7.95 -23.26
N MET A 105 13.28 7.10 -23.51
CA MET A 105 13.02 6.52 -24.83
C MET A 105 12.71 7.58 -25.88
N ASN A 106 11.87 8.58 -25.56
CA ASN A 106 11.59 9.70 -26.46
C ASN A 106 12.87 10.50 -26.81
N LYS A 107 13.77 10.70 -25.83
CA LYS A 107 15.06 11.35 -26.10
C LYS A 107 15.97 10.50 -26.99
N VAL A 108 16.00 9.18 -26.78
CA VAL A 108 16.76 8.24 -27.61
C VAL A 108 16.22 8.22 -29.03
N GLU A 109 14.91 8.14 -29.23
CA GLU A 109 14.29 8.21 -30.55
C GLU A 109 14.62 9.52 -31.26
N ARG A 110 14.54 10.66 -30.55
CA ARG A 110 14.92 11.97 -31.11
C ARG A 110 16.38 12.02 -31.53
N ARG A 111 17.31 11.41 -30.77
CA ARG A 111 18.73 11.29 -31.13
C ARG A 111 18.92 10.41 -32.37
N ALA A 112 18.27 9.24 -32.41
CA ALA A 112 18.32 8.34 -33.55
C ALA A 112 17.78 9.00 -34.83
N SER A 113 16.65 9.72 -34.72
CA SER A 113 16.07 10.51 -35.82
C SER A 113 17.06 11.57 -36.35
N ARG A 114 17.72 12.32 -35.46
CA ARG A 114 18.77 13.30 -35.84
C ARG A 114 19.99 12.66 -36.52
N LEU A 115 20.44 11.49 -36.04
CA LEU A 115 21.52 10.73 -36.67
C LEU A 115 21.13 10.27 -38.09
N THR A 116 19.87 9.94 -38.28
CA THR A 116 19.34 9.52 -39.57
C THR A 116 19.25 10.73 -40.51
N THR A 117 18.69 11.85 -40.10
CA THR A 117 18.65 13.06 -40.96
C THR A 117 20.04 13.64 -41.24
N GLY A 118 20.97 13.65 -40.27
CA GLY A 118 22.33 14.18 -40.46
C GLY A 118 23.21 13.34 -41.39
N LYS A 119 23.12 12.00 -41.35
CA LYS A 119 23.87 11.11 -42.25
C LYS A 119 23.38 11.15 -43.69
N TYR A 120 22.10 11.47 -43.91
CA TYR A 120 21.47 11.45 -45.24
C TYR A 120 21.20 12.84 -45.85
N ALA A 121 21.34 13.92 -45.08
CA ALA A 121 21.24 15.30 -45.58
C ALA A 121 22.22 15.60 -46.74
N GLY A 122 23.37 14.92 -46.79
CA GLY A 122 24.35 15.06 -47.87
C GLY A 122 24.17 14.11 -49.07
N ARG A 123 23.21 13.16 -49.03
CA ARG A 123 23.09 12.11 -50.07
C ARG A 123 21.79 12.15 -50.88
N GLY A 124 20.83 13.03 -50.55
CA GLY A 124 19.55 13.15 -51.30
C GLY A 124 18.63 11.92 -51.24
N ILE A 125 19.03 10.86 -50.54
CA ILE A 125 18.30 9.59 -50.45
C ILE A 125 17.48 9.60 -49.16
N HIS A 126 16.18 9.81 -49.31
CA HIS A 126 15.22 9.88 -48.20
C HIS A 126 14.51 8.53 -47.99
N ILE A 127 15.23 7.40 -47.98
CA ILE A 127 14.61 6.10 -47.75
C ILE A 127 14.65 5.80 -46.24
N LYS A 128 13.56 6.14 -45.55
CA LYS A 128 13.31 5.68 -44.17
C LYS A 128 12.95 4.19 -44.18
N SER A 129 13.95 3.31 -44.29
CA SER A 129 13.71 1.90 -44.00
C SER A 129 13.55 1.72 -42.48
N GLU A 130 12.46 1.11 -42.04
CA GLU A 130 12.19 0.80 -40.63
C GLU A 130 13.36 0.04 -39.99
N LYS A 131 14.05 -0.80 -40.78
CA LYS A 131 15.27 -1.53 -40.38
C LYS A 131 16.41 -0.60 -39.99
N GLN A 132 16.65 0.47 -40.76
CA GLN A 132 17.70 1.46 -40.47
C GLN A 132 17.39 2.30 -39.23
N MET A 133 16.11 2.63 -39.03
CA MET A 133 15.69 3.34 -37.83
C MET A 133 15.93 2.47 -36.59
N ARG A 134 15.65 1.17 -36.68
CA ARG A 134 15.92 0.19 -35.62
C ARG A 134 17.42 0.10 -35.30
N GLU A 135 18.28 -0.03 -36.30
CA GLU A 135 19.74 -0.10 -36.13
C GLU A 135 20.32 1.17 -35.47
N ASN A 136 19.87 2.36 -35.89
CA ASN A 136 20.28 3.62 -35.27
C ASN A 136 19.79 3.74 -33.82
N LEU A 137 18.60 3.20 -33.52
CA LEU A 137 18.07 3.15 -32.16
C LEU A 137 18.93 2.24 -31.27
N THR A 138 19.30 1.06 -31.77
CA THR A 138 20.17 0.12 -31.04
C THR A 138 21.55 0.71 -30.77
N LEU A 139 22.13 1.43 -31.72
CA LEU A 139 23.39 2.18 -31.52
C LEU A 139 23.25 3.26 -30.44
N CYS A 140 22.20 4.08 -30.51
CA CYS A 140 21.96 5.13 -29.51
C CYS A 140 21.74 4.56 -28.09
N LEU A 141 21.08 3.40 -27.99
CA LEU A 141 20.90 2.69 -26.74
C LEU A 141 22.23 2.15 -26.21
N LYS A 142 23.01 1.47 -27.06
CA LYS A 142 24.32 0.91 -26.70
C LYS A 142 25.28 1.99 -26.18
N ASP A 143 25.32 3.14 -26.84
CA ASP A 143 26.14 4.27 -26.38
C ASP A 143 25.57 4.94 -25.12
N SER A 144 24.25 4.99 -24.94
CA SER A 144 23.66 5.52 -23.71
C SER A 144 23.92 4.63 -22.49
N VAL A 145 23.95 3.30 -22.67
CA VAL A 145 24.28 2.33 -21.61
C VAL A 145 25.74 2.47 -21.19
N LYS A 146 26.69 2.54 -22.14
CA LYS A 146 28.11 2.75 -21.82
C LYS A 146 28.38 4.00 -20.98
N HIS A 147 27.69 5.11 -21.30
CA HIS A 147 27.84 6.34 -20.52
C HIS A 147 27.20 6.24 -19.12
N HIS A 148 26.15 5.44 -18.94
CA HIS A 148 25.57 5.18 -17.61
C HIS A 148 26.47 4.29 -16.76
N ASP A 149 27.08 3.24 -17.32
CA ASP A 149 28.04 2.40 -16.58
C ASP A 149 29.22 3.23 -16.03
N ILE A 150 29.80 4.11 -16.86
CA ILE A 150 30.90 5.00 -16.44
C ILE A 150 30.47 5.97 -15.33
N LEU A 151 29.21 6.40 -15.30
CA LEU A 151 28.69 7.31 -14.28
C LEU A 151 28.29 6.59 -12.97
N LEU A 152 28.09 5.28 -13.01
CA LEU A 152 27.78 4.45 -11.82
C LEU A 152 29.04 3.88 -11.16
N ASP A 153 30.17 3.85 -11.86
CA ASP A 153 31.51 3.47 -11.35
C ASP A 153 32.23 4.61 -10.58
N VAL A 154 31.55 5.73 -10.30
CA VAL A 154 32.02 6.87 -9.49
C VAL A 154 31.21 6.98 -8.21
#